data_AF-A0A1A0H9V7-F1
#
_entry.id   AF-A0A1A0H9V7-F1
#
_cell.length_a   1.000
_cell.length_b   1.000
_cell.length_c   1.000
_cell.angle_alpha   90.00
_cell.angle_beta   90.00
_cell.angle_gamma   90.00
#
_symmetry.space_group_name_H-M   'P 1'
#
loop_
_entity.id
_entity.type
_entity.pdbx_description
1 polymer ?
#
loop_
_entity_poly.entity_id
_entity_poly.type
_entity_poly.pdbx_seq_one_letter_code
_entity_poly.pdbx_strand_id
1 'polypeptide(L)'
;MLTRLASKLPRATRHFASMSVNPEDFTVVKEGKATILAPKEDKVFYNPIQQFNRDLSVMAIRAWLNQYLESRAGEKELRGKRRRPNGAPTPYMRILEGLSATGLRAVRYGHEIPGVAQVVANDLLPEAVRSINRSAAYNGLQETVVGHQGDAIKYMGSLADADRFHVVDLDPYGTAAPFLDSAVQLVRDHGLLLVTCTDAGVLAGNGYPEKCFALYGGNNLGNTPMGLELNHEAGLRLMLGAIAAAAARYKKCIEPVLSLSIDYYFRVFVRVTTSPLQVKRLALQTMLAYHCVGCGEIIEQRLGRVADKRFQTPRIAAVPGENCRFCARPFHVAGPMWGGPLHDAAFIDEVLRINSEASAAVYGTRERIKGMLTLARHELPQPFYFNLNQLCSFMRAPPVSIDEFTRAAGNLGHRVSLTHAKKNCVKTDAPWELVLQIIVAWLRRSNTRLLAELRARLAAETFDDKKLKLQTKIASLEADLGASANLTNGMVGARILETVTPNAAVDFDTANEQSDSVARLRRLKMVRYQENPTKDWGPKSRPSKK
;
A
#
# COMPACT_ATOMS: atom_id res chain seq x y z
N MET A 1 50.74 -4.69 -28.93
CA MET A 1 51.48 -4.52 -27.66
C MET A 1 51.00 -3.25 -26.96
N LEU A 2 49.74 -3.25 -26.46
CA LEU A 2 49.14 -2.12 -25.74
C LEU A 2 48.38 -2.69 -24.55
N THR A 3 48.96 -2.43 -23.37
CA THR A 3 48.64 -3.00 -22.06
C THR A 3 47.31 -2.47 -21.55
N ARG A 4 46.37 -3.37 -21.23
CA ARG A 4 45.14 -3.08 -20.49
C ARG A 4 45.50 -2.65 -19.05
N LEU A 5 45.41 -1.36 -18.76
CA LEU A 5 45.33 -0.85 -17.38
C LEU A 5 43.95 -1.21 -16.82
N ALA A 6 43.85 -2.42 -16.25
CA ALA A 6 42.75 -2.77 -15.37
C ALA A 6 42.87 -1.90 -14.10
N SER A 7 41.97 -0.94 -13.92
CA SER A 7 41.80 -0.20 -12.68
C SER A 7 41.33 -1.16 -11.59
N LYS A 8 42.28 -1.84 -10.94
CA LYS A 8 42.07 -2.55 -9.69
C LYS A 8 41.72 -1.51 -8.63
N LEU A 9 40.45 -1.41 -8.26
CA LEU A 9 40.10 -0.92 -6.92
C LEU A 9 40.96 -1.70 -5.91
N PRO A 10 41.65 -1.03 -4.98
CA PRO A 10 42.52 -1.72 -4.06
C PRO A 10 41.68 -2.70 -3.24
N ARG A 11 42.04 -3.99 -3.27
CA ARG A 11 41.66 -4.92 -2.20
C ARG A 11 42.37 -4.43 -0.94
N ALA A 12 41.74 -3.48 -0.26
CA ALA A 12 42.16 -3.09 1.06
C ALA A 12 41.95 -4.31 1.96
N THR A 13 43.02 -5.03 2.27
CA THR A 13 43.11 -5.82 3.49
C THR A 13 42.97 -4.84 4.65
N ARG A 14 41.73 -4.48 4.98
CA ARG A 14 41.43 -3.67 6.16
C ARG A 14 41.56 -4.59 7.36
N HIS A 15 42.71 -4.54 8.02
CA HIS A 15 42.76 -4.87 9.45
C HIS A 15 41.87 -3.85 10.18
N PHE A 16 40.57 -4.14 10.27
CA PHE A 16 39.77 -3.55 11.34
C PHE A 16 40.23 -4.23 12.62
N ALA A 17 41.05 -3.54 13.40
CA ALA A 17 41.20 -3.87 14.81
C ALA A 17 39.77 -4.03 15.37
N SER A 18 39.49 -5.14 16.05
CA SER A 18 38.23 -5.31 16.75
C SER A 18 38.13 -4.17 17.75
N MET A 19 37.42 -3.10 17.41
CA MET A 19 37.10 -2.06 18.38
C MET A 19 36.30 -2.78 19.46
N SER A 20 36.88 -2.91 20.65
CA SER A 20 36.19 -3.42 21.82
C SER A 20 35.14 -2.38 22.21
N VAL A 21 33.96 -2.47 21.61
CA VAL A 21 32.85 -1.58 21.93
C VAL A 21 32.27 -2.04 23.26
N ASN A 22 32.35 -1.21 24.29
CA ASN A 22 31.68 -1.47 25.56
C ASN A 22 30.17 -1.19 25.42
N PRO A 23 29.28 -2.18 25.55
CA PRO A 23 27.83 -1.97 25.42
C PRO A 23 27.25 -1.02 26.47
N GLU A 24 27.89 -0.89 27.64
CA GLU A 24 27.40 -0.04 28.74
C GLU A 24 27.38 1.44 28.38
N ASP A 25 28.15 1.86 27.38
CA ASP A 25 28.19 3.24 26.89
C ASP A 25 26.97 3.60 26.02
N PHE A 26 26.16 2.62 25.64
CA PHE A 26 25.09 2.77 24.65
C PHE A 26 23.73 2.32 25.19
N THR A 27 22.67 2.81 24.54
CA THR A 27 21.36 2.18 24.63
C THR A 27 21.33 1.01 23.65
N VAL A 28 21.22 -0.20 24.17
CA VAL A 28 21.17 -1.43 23.36
C VAL A 28 19.74 -1.67 22.88
N VAL A 29 19.55 -1.75 21.57
CA VAL A 29 18.24 -2.07 20.97
C VAL A 29 18.38 -3.37 20.18
N LYS A 30 17.52 -4.33 20.47
CA LYS A 30 17.45 -5.62 19.78
C LYS A 30 16.16 -5.71 18.96
N GLU A 31 16.29 -6.01 17.68
CA GLU A 31 15.15 -6.29 16.80
C GLU A 31 15.54 -7.36 15.77
N GLY A 32 14.71 -8.40 15.64
CA GLY A 32 15.08 -9.54 14.82
C GLY A 32 16.33 -10.22 15.38
N LYS A 33 17.30 -10.48 14.50
CA LYS A 33 18.63 -10.96 14.90
C LYS A 33 19.63 -9.83 15.15
N ALA A 34 19.29 -8.60 14.81
CA ALA A 34 20.19 -7.46 14.92
C ALA A 34 20.18 -6.86 16.34
N THR A 35 21.36 -6.45 16.77
CA THR A 35 21.54 -5.64 18.00
C THR A 35 22.27 -4.34 17.65
N ILE A 36 21.61 -3.20 17.77
CA ILE A 36 22.25 -1.89 17.49
C ILE A 36 22.62 -1.19 18.81
N LEU A 37 23.68 -0.39 18.73
CA LEU A 37 24.20 0.39 19.85
C LEU A 37 23.94 1.88 19.58
N ALA A 38 22.82 2.38 20.11
CA ALA A 38 22.40 3.77 19.94
C ALA A 38 23.00 4.67 21.04
N PRO A 39 23.43 5.92 20.73
CA PRO A 39 23.90 6.85 21.75
C PRO A 39 22.81 7.13 22.80
N LYS A 40 23.17 7.24 24.09
CA LYS A 40 22.20 7.46 25.19
C LYS A 40 21.43 8.78 25.08
N GLU A 41 22.02 9.80 24.47
CA GLU A 41 21.45 11.14 24.32
C GLU A 41 20.47 11.24 23.13
N ASP A 42 20.47 10.25 22.24
CA ASP A 42 19.85 10.36 20.92
C ASP A 42 18.48 9.67 20.85
N LYS A 43 17.42 10.40 21.25
CA LYS A 43 16.03 9.90 21.31
C LYS A 43 15.39 9.63 19.94
N VAL A 44 16.05 10.02 18.84
CA VAL A 44 15.45 10.04 17.48
C VAL A 44 15.83 8.81 16.65
N PHE A 45 16.77 7.99 17.12
CA PHE A 45 17.41 6.96 16.30
C PHE A 45 16.55 5.72 16.01
N TYR A 46 15.68 5.29 16.94
CA TYR A 46 14.87 4.06 16.77
C TYR A 46 13.36 4.35 16.82
N ASN A 47 12.64 3.76 15.86
CA ASN A 47 11.18 3.78 15.84
C ASN A 47 10.65 2.33 15.89
N PRO A 48 10.14 1.85 17.05
CA PRO A 48 9.61 0.49 17.19
C PRO A 48 8.40 0.24 16.29
N ILE A 49 7.67 1.29 15.92
CA ILE A 49 6.49 1.17 15.04
C ILE A 49 6.87 0.64 13.66
N GLN A 50 8.09 0.93 13.21
CA GLN A 50 8.62 0.47 11.93
C GLN A 50 9.14 -0.98 11.95
N GLN A 51 8.99 -1.71 13.07
CA GLN A 51 9.37 -3.12 13.14
C GLN A 51 8.59 -3.95 12.11
N PHE A 52 7.29 -3.67 11.92
CA PHE A 52 6.48 -4.34 10.89
C PHE A 52 7.05 -4.11 9.48
N ASN A 53 7.46 -2.88 9.17
CA ASN A 53 8.07 -2.57 7.87
C ASN A 53 9.38 -3.36 7.68
N ARG A 54 10.23 -3.42 8.70
CA ARG A 54 11.52 -4.12 8.64
C ARG A 54 11.34 -5.64 8.55
N ASP A 55 10.46 -6.23 9.35
CA ASP A 55 10.11 -7.66 9.29
C ASP A 55 9.57 -8.02 7.90
N LEU A 56 8.60 -7.23 7.40
CA LEU A 56 8.02 -7.43 6.08
C LEU A 56 9.08 -7.32 4.98
N SER A 57 10.02 -6.39 5.10
CA SER A 57 11.07 -6.19 4.10
C SER A 57 12.02 -7.39 4.03
N VAL A 58 12.42 -7.96 5.18
CA VAL A 58 13.22 -9.20 5.21
C VAL A 58 12.47 -10.35 4.53
N MET A 59 11.19 -10.54 4.85
CA MET A 59 10.40 -11.63 4.28
C MET A 59 10.15 -11.43 2.78
N ALA A 60 9.86 -10.22 2.34
CA ALA A 60 9.66 -9.88 0.93
C ALA A 60 10.93 -10.05 0.10
N ILE A 61 12.11 -9.67 0.62
CA ILE A 61 13.37 -9.88 -0.09
C ILE A 61 13.67 -11.38 -0.21
N ARG A 62 13.38 -12.18 0.83
CA ARG A 62 13.51 -13.64 0.77
C ARG A 62 12.54 -14.27 -0.24
N ALA A 63 11.30 -13.79 -0.31
CA ALA A 63 10.32 -14.26 -1.30
C ALA A 63 10.78 -13.93 -2.73
N TRP A 64 11.24 -12.69 -2.95
CA TRP A 64 11.83 -12.29 -4.22
C TRP A 64 13.05 -13.14 -4.57
N LEU A 65 13.93 -13.43 -3.62
CA LEU A 65 15.10 -14.26 -3.85
C LEU A 65 14.73 -15.66 -4.35
N ASN A 66 13.75 -16.30 -3.73
CA ASN A 66 13.31 -17.64 -4.14
C ASN A 66 12.78 -17.61 -5.57
N GLN A 67 11.89 -16.67 -5.90
CA GLN A 67 11.38 -16.50 -7.27
C GLN A 67 12.48 -16.10 -8.27
N TYR A 68 13.43 -15.26 -7.85
CA TYR A 68 14.54 -14.83 -8.70
C TYR A 68 15.42 -16.01 -9.08
N LEU A 69 15.73 -16.89 -8.13
CA LEU A 69 16.54 -18.10 -8.34
C LEU A 69 15.87 -19.11 -9.26
N GLU A 70 14.54 -19.19 -9.27
CA GLU A 70 13.75 -20.02 -10.19
C GLU A 70 13.59 -19.39 -11.58
N SER A 71 13.95 -18.12 -11.74
CA SER A 71 13.88 -17.44 -13.04
C SER A 71 15.13 -17.68 -13.88
N ARG A 72 15.00 -17.52 -15.21
CA ARG A 72 16.14 -17.53 -16.15
C ARG A 72 17.26 -16.55 -15.77
N ALA A 73 16.89 -15.42 -15.14
CA ALA A 73 17.86 -14.43 -14.68
C ALA A 73 18.69 -14.97 -13.51
N GLY A 74 18.06 -15.62 -12.53
CA GLY A 74 18.74 -16.27 -11.42
C GLY A 74 19.58 -17.47 -11.86
N GLU A 75 19.07 -18.31 -12.76
CA GLU A 75 19.84 -19.41 -13.36
C GLU A 75 21.13 -18.89 -14.02
N LYS A 76 21.03 -17.81 -14.81
CA LYS A 76 22.18 -17.17 -15.45
C LYS A 76 23.13 -16.56 -14.42
N GLU A 77 22.62 -15.94 -13.36
CA GLU A 77 23.44 -15.37 -12.28
C GLU A 77 24.21 -16.47 -11.56
N LEU A 78 23.61 -17.64 -11.32
CA LEU A 78 24.28 -18.77 -10.69
C LEU A 78 25.28 -19.48 -11.62
N ARG A 79 25.09 -19.39 -12.95
CA ARG A 79 25.98 -20.00 -13.95
C ARG A 79 27.40 -19.43 -13.83
N GLY A 80 28.33 -20.27 -13.37
CA GLY A 80 29.74 -19.90 -13.20
C GLY A 80 30.14 -19.44 -11.80
N LYS A 81 29.20 -19.37 -10.85
CA LYS A 81 29.56 -19.13 -9.44
C LYS A 81 30.04 -20.42 -8.79
N ARG A 82 31.25 -20.37 -8.23
CA ARG A 82 31.82 -21.49 -7.48
C ARG A 82 30.98 -21.76 -6.23
N ARG A 83 30.83 -23.04 -5.88
CA ARG A 83 30.40 -23.42 -4.54
C ARG A 83 31.56 -23.24 -3.56
N ARG A 84 31.23 -22.91 -2.32
CA ARG A 84 32.18 -22.91 -1.21
C ARG A 84 32.65 -24.35 -0.93
N PRO A 85 33.81 -24.55 -0.26
CA PRO A 85 34.33 -25.89 0.06
C PRO A 85 33.34 -26.77 0.84
N ASN A 86 32.45 -26.16 1.64
CA ASN A 86 31.39 -26.82 2.38
C ASN A 86 30.12 -27.11 1.55
N GLY A 87 30.17 -26.97 0.23
CA GLY A 87 29.04 -27.18 -0.68
C GLY A 87 28.03 -26.03 -0.75
N ALA A 88 28.12 -25.01 0.14
CA ALA A 88 27.19 -23.89 0.15
C ALA A 88 27.39 -22.95 -1.07
N PRO A 89 26.33 -22.30 -1.57
CA PRO A 89 26.46 -21.28 -2.60
C PRO A 89 27.37 -20.13 -2.13
N THR A 90 28.22 -19.61 -3.01
CA THR A 90 28.94 -18.37 -2.72
C THR A 90 27.94 -17.21 -2.68
N PRO A 91 27.90 -16.41 -1.60
CA PRO A 91 27.05 -15.23 -1.55
C PRO A 91 27.33 -14.29 -2.70
N TYR A 92 26.28 -13.67 -3.21
CA TYR A 92 26.38 -12.76 -4.34
C TYR A 92 25.41 -11.59 -4.28
N MET A 93 24.37 -11.68 -3.47
CA MET A 93 23.35 -10.64 -3.43
C MET A 93 23.96 -9.37 -2.85
N ARG A 94 23.68 -8.27 -3.54
CA ARG A 94 24.04 -6.92 -3.13
C ARG A 94 22.77 -6.16 -2.84
N ILE A 95 22.69 -5.60 -1.64
CA ILE A 95 21.55 -4.81 -1.17
C ILE A 95 22.04 -3.38 -0.87
N LEU A 96 21.30 -2.36 -1.30
CA LEU A 96 21.49 -0.98 -0.88
C LEU A 96 20.34 -0.59 0.06
N GLU A 97 20.68 -0.11 1.25
CA GLU A 97 19.81 0.74 2.06
C GLU A 97 20.22 2.20 1.83
N GLY A 98 19.39 2.97 1.13
CA GLY A 98 19.75 4.32 0.67
C GLY A 98 19.83 5.37 1.76
N LEU A 99 19.04 5.21 2.84
CA LEU A 99 18.97 6.13 3.98
C LEU A 99 18.92 5.31 5.27
N SER A 100 20.08 5.01 5.84
CA SER A 100 20.23 3.90 6.80
C SER A 100 20.16 4.31 8.28
N ALA A 101 20.43 5.59 8.60
CA ALA A 101 20.47 6.12 9.97
C ALA A 101 21.30 5.24 10.92
N THR A 102 20.65 4.37 11.68
CA THR A 102 21.29 3.48 12.66
C THR A 102 22.05 2.32 12.04
N GLY A 103 21.69 1.91 10.82
CA GLY A 103 22.12 0.64 10.23
C GLY A 103 21.25 -0.56 10.60
N LEU A 104 20.20 -0.41 11.43
CA LEU A 104 19.40 -1.53 11.91
C LEU A 104 18.88 -2.42 10.78
N ARG A 105 18.27 -1.82 9.77
CA ARG A 105 17.69 -2.55 8.64
C ARG A 105 18.79 -3.24 7.81
N ALA A 106 19.90 -2.56 7.51
CA ALA A 106 21.05 -3.18 6.85
C ALA A 106 21.67 -4.35 7.64
N VAL A 107 21.81 -4.23 8.96
CA VAL A 107 22.29 -5.31 9.84
C VAL A 107 21.33 -6.49 9.82
N ARG A 108 20.01 -6.24 9.88
CA ARG A 108 18.99 -7.28 9.72
C ARG A 108 19.08 -7.96 8.36
N TYR A 109 19.29 -7.20 7.27
CA TYR A 109 19.49 -7.77 5.94
C TYR A 109 20.71 -8.69 5.88
N GLY A 110 21.84 -8.29 6.49
CA GLY A 110 23.03 -9.13 6.58
C GLY A 110 22.85 -10.42 7.40
N HIS A 111 22.02 -10.39 8.44
CA HIS A 111 21.77 -11.57 9.31
C HIS A 111 20.68 -12.51 8.81
N GLU A 112 19.61 -11.95 8.26
CA GLU A 112 18.33 -12.64 8.13
C GLU A 112 18.04 -13.08 6.68
N ILE A 113 18.76 -12.53 5.70
CA ILE A 113 18.60 -12.84 4.29
C ILE A 113 19.77 -13.73 3.83
N PRO A 114 19.50 -14.93 3.29
CA PRO A 114 20.56 -15.82 2.83
C PRO A 114 21.20 -15.30 1.53
N GLY A 115 22.47 -15.66 1.31
CA GLY A 115 23.17 -15.37 0.05
C GLY A 115 23.60 -13.91 -0.15
N VAL A 116 23.47 -13.06 0.88
CA VAL A 116 23.95 -11.67 0.90
C VAL A 116 25.47 -11.64 0.91
N ALA A 117 26.07 -11.10 -0.15
CA ALA A 117 27.49 -10.80 -0.23
C ALA A 117 27.81 -9.44 0.39
N GLN A 118 26.93 -8.46 0.17
CA GLN A 118 27.15 -7.10 0.64
C GLN A 118 25.83 -6.38 0.87
N VAL A 119 25.75 -5.67 1.99
CA VAL A 119 24.77 -4.61 2.23
C VAL A 119 25.52 -3.30 2.33
N VAL A 120 25.22 -2.36 1.45
CA VAL A 120 25.68 -0.98 1.62
C VAL A 120 24.61 -0.21 2.37
N ALA A 121 24.99 0.32 3.52
CA ALA A 121 24.16 1.20 4.34
C ALA A 121 24.65 2.64 4.13
N ASN A 122 23.91 3.39 3.31
CA ASN A 122 24.25 4.77 2.98
C ASN A 122 23.60 5.73 3.98
N ASP A 123 24.35 6.71 4.45
CA ASP A 123 23.81 7.88 5.14
C ASP A 123 24.61 9.14 4.81
N LEU A 124 23.96 10.30 4.91
CA LEU A 124 24.62 11.59 4.70
C LEU A 124 25.52 11.95 5.89
N LEU A 125 25.11 11.56 7.09
CA LEU A 125 25.71 12.00 8.34
C LEU A 125 26.91 11.10 8.74
N PRO A 126 28.10 11.68 9.00
CA PRO A 126 29.27 10.92 9.46
C PRO A 126 29.00 10.09 10.72
N GLU A 127 28.22 10.61 11.66
CA GLU A 127 27.81 9.94 12.90
C GLU A 127 26.93 8.72 12.66
N ALA A 128 26.01 8.79 11.70
CA ALA A 128 25.19 7.67 11.28
C ALA A 128 26.07 6.56 10.71
N VAL A 129 27.03 6.91 9.86
CA VAL A 129 28.00 5.94 9.29
C VAL A 129 28.89 5.30 10.36
N ARG A 130 29.33 6.07 11.36
CA ARG A 130 30.03 5.50 12.54
C ARG A 130 29.11 4.51 13.29
N SER A 131 27.83 4.85 13.46
CA SER A 131 26.84 3.95 14.10
C SER A 131 26.61 2.67 13.30
N ILE A 132 26.49 2.78 11.98
CA ILE A 132 26.32 1.65 11.06
C ILE A 132 27.50 0.69 11.20
N ASN A 133 28.73 1.20 11.07
CA ASN A 133 29.94 0.37 11.12
C ASN A 133 30.13 -0.27 12.51
N ARG A 134 29.84 0.48 13.59
CA ARG A 134 29.85 -0.05 14.96
C ARG A 134 28.84 -1.17 15.13
N SER A 135 27.62 -0.98 14.65
CA SER A 135 26.55 -1.98 14.73
C SER A 135 26.93 -3.21 13.89
N ALA A 136 27.43 -3.04 12.67
CA ALA A 136 27.90 -4.14 11.84
C ALA A 136 28.98 -4.97 12.55
N ALA A 137 30.00 -4.31 13.13
CA ALA A 137 31.06 -4.99 13.87
C ALA A 137 30.55 -5.73 15.12
N TYR A 138 29.66 -5.11 15.90
CA TYR A 138 29.07 -5.74 17.09
C TYR A 138 28.27 -7.00 16.76
N ASN A 139 27.67 -7.04 15.56
CA ASN A 139 26.91 -8.18 15.06
C ASN A 139 27.77 -9.20 14.28
N GLY A 140 29.09 -8.99 14.18
CA GLY A 140 30.00 -9.85 13.40
C GLY A 140 29.76 -9.77 11.89
N LEU A 141 29.19 -8.67 11.41
CA LEU A 141 28.81 -8.44 10.01
C LEU A 141 29.68 -7.39 9.31
N GLN A 142 30.81 -6.97 9.88
CA GLN A 142 31.68 -5.92 9.33
C GLN A 142 32.17 -6.17 7.89
N GLU A 143 32.26 -7.44 7.48
CA GLU A 143 32.64 -7.83 6.11
C GLU A 143 31.46 -7.82 5.13
N THR A 144 30.22 -7.86 5.65
CA THR A 144 28.99 -7.94 4.84
C THR A 144 28.26 -6.60 4.81
N VAL A 145 28.16 -5.90 5.93
CA VAL A 145 27.45 -4.63 6.07
C VAL A 145 28.47 -3.50 6.15
N VAL A 146 28.47 -2.63 5.14
CA VAL A 146 29.44 -1.56 5.00
C VAL A 146 28.72 -0.21 4.99
N GLY A 147 29.11 0.67 5.92
CA GLY A 147 28.63 2.05 5.94
C GLY A 147 29.28 2.88 4.84
N HIS A 148 28.46 3.63 4.10
CA HIS A 148 28.90 4.62 3.12
C HIS A 148 28.41 6.01 3.52
N GLN A 149 29.30 6.99 3.50
CA GLN A 149 28.96 8.38 3.76
C GLN A 149 28.74 9.13 2.45
N GLY A 150 27.51 9.56 2.20
CA GLY A 150 27.23 10.37 1.02
C GLY A 150 25.77 10.66 0.80
N ASP A 151 25.54 11.61 -0.11
CA ASP A 151 24.22 11.86 -0.66
C ASP A 151 23.74 10.64 -1.45
N ALA A 152 22.53 10.15 -1.13
CA ALA A 152 22.00 8.92 -1.72
C ALA A 152 21.81 9.03 -3.24
N ILE A 153 21.39 10.19 -3.76
CA ILE A 153 21.18 10.41 -5.20
C ILE A 153 22.54 10.33 -5.91
N LYS A 154 23.55 11.05 -5.40
CA LYS A 154 24.91 11.02 -5.96
C LYS A 154 25.53 9.63 -5.88
N TYR A 155 25.36 8.94 -4.75
CA TYR A 155 25.89 7.58 -4.60
C TYR A 155 25.27 6.64 -5.63
N MET A 156 23.94 6.60 -5.70
CA MET A 156 23.24 5.74 -6.66
C MET A 156 23.58 6.08 -8.12
N GLY A 157 23.72 7.36 -8.46
CA GLY A 157 24.02 7.82 -9.81
C GLY A 157 25.48 7.70 -10.25
N SER A 158 26.42 7.47 -9.32
CA SER A 158 27.86 7.40 -9.62
C SER A 158 28.39 5.98 -9.86
N LEU A 159 27.56 4.96 -9.64
CA LEU A 159 27.97 3.57 -9.76
C LEU A 159 27.91 3.06 -11.20
N ALA A 160 28.91 2.27 -11.58
CA ALA A 160 28.95 1.59 -12.87
C ALA A 160 27.94 0.42 -12.93
N ASP A 161 27.64 -0.07 -14.13
CA ASP A 161 26.68 -1.17 -14.34
C ASP A 161 27.06 -2.47 -13.62
N ALA A 162 28.35 -2.77 -13.52
CA ALA A 162 28.87 -3.91 -12.77
C ALA A 162 28.63 -3.78 -11.25
N ASP A 163 28.39 -2.56 -10.78
CA ASP A 163 28.25 -2.23 -9.37
C ASP A 163 26.81 -2.06 -8.88
N ARG A 164 25.85 -2.37 -9.74
CA ARG A 164 24.41 -2.28 -9.45
C ARG A 164 23.95 -3.28 -8.39
N PHE A 165 22.82 -2.96 -7.76
CA PHE A 165 22.28 -3.74 -6.65
C PHE A 165 21.10 -4.61 -7.07
N HIS A 166 21.00 -5.78 -6.45
CA HIS A 166 19.88 -6.69 -6.65
C HIS A 166 18.62 -6.17 -5.98
N VAL A 167 18.82 -5.53 -4.81
CA VAL A 167 17.77 -4.93 -4.01
C VAL A 167 18.18 -3.50 -3.66
N VAL A 168 17.28 -2.55 -3.87
CA VAL A 168 17.44 -1.16 -3.39
C VAL A 168 16.26 -0.84 -2.49
N ASP A 169 16.54 -0.34 -1.29
CA ASP A 169 15.54 0.07 -0.30
C ASP A 169 15.65 1.57 -0.01
N LEU A 170 14.57 2.28 -0.30
CA LEU A 170 14.40 3.71 -0.01
C LEU A 170 13.41 3.88 1.14
N ASP A 171 13.90 4.35 2.28
CA ASP A 171 13.11 4.58 3.49
C ASP A 171 13.36 5.99 4.09
N PRO A 172 13.12 7.08 3.34
CA PRO A 172 13.39 8.43 3.81
C PRO A 172 12.34 8.94 4.81
N TYR A 173 12.72 9.96 5.59
CA TYR A 173 11.74 10.78 6.32
C TYR A 173 10.93 11.64 5.35
N GLY A 174 9.64 11.31 5.18
CA GLY A 174 8.71 12.00 4.31
C GLY A 174 8.56 11.28 2.97
N THR A 175 9.05 11.89 1.89
CA THR A 175 8.84 11.39 0.52
C THR A 175 10.10 10.73 -0.05
N ALA A 176 9.90 9.69 -0.88
CA ALA A 176 10.94 9.09 -1.69
C ALA A 176 11.06 9.65 -3.11
N ALA A 177 10.17 10.58 -3.52
CA ALA A 177 10.11 11.11 -4.88
C ALA A 177 11.47 11.58 -5.45
N PRO A 178 12.32 12.33 -4.71
CA PRO A 178 13.61 12.79 -5.24
C PRO A 178 14.60 11.68 -5.59
N PHE A 179 14.43 10.49 -5.01
CA PHE A 179 15.39 9.38 -5.12
C PHE A 179 15.01 8.40 -6.25
N LEU A 180 13.79 8.49 -6.79
CA LEU A 180 13.23 7.47 -7.69
C LEU A 180 14.05 7.28 -8.96
N ASP A 181 14.44 8.37 -9.64
CA ASP A 181 15.22 8.31 -10.88
C ASP A 181 16.55 7.58 -10.72
N SER A 182 17.27 7.84 -9.63
CA SER A 182 18.56 7.19 -9.39
C SER A 182 18.39 5.74 -8.94
N ALA A 183 17.36 5.44 -8.14
CA ALA A 183 17.09 4.09 -7.69
C ALA A 183 16.66 3.15 -8.81
N VAL A 184 15.78 3.59 -9.72
CA VAL A 184 15.36 2.76 -10.87
C VAL A 184 16.52 2.50 -11.83
N GLN A 185 17.47 3.42 -11.96
CA GLN A 185 18.68 3.20 -12.76
C GLN A 185 19.62 2.20 -12.10
N LEU A 186 19.80 2.32 -10.78
CA LEU A 186 20.72 1.50 -9.99
C LEU A 186 20.26 0.04 -9.83
N VAL A 187 18.96 -0.22 -9.73
CA VAL A 187 18.45 -1.60 -9.61
C VAL A 187 18.87 -2.43 -10.83
N ARG A 188 19.44 -3.60 -10.56
CA ARG A 188 19.79 -4.62 -11.58
C ARG A 188 18.54 -5.09 -12.30
N ASP A 189 18.74 -5.65 -13.49
CA ASP A 189 17.67 -6.25 -14.25
C ASP A 189 17.00 -7.39 -13.45
N HIS A 190 15.66 -7.39 -13.42
CA HIS A 190 14.83 -8.26 -12.57
C HIS A 190 15.03 -8.09 -11.05
N GLY A 191 15.72 -7.02 -10.63
CA GLY A 191 15.92 -6.68 -9.22
C GLY A 191 14.66 -6.14 -8.54
N LEU A 192 14.75 -6.00 -7.22
CA LEU A 192 13.66 -5.53 -6.36
C LEU A 192 13.93 -4.11 -5.85
N LEU A 193 12.97 -3.21 -6.06
CA LEU A 193 12.95 -1.87 -5.49
C LEU A 193 11.91 -1.81 -4.38
N LEU A 194 12.32 -1.39 -3.19
CA LEU A 194 11.45 -1.16 -2.04
C LEU A 194 11.39 0.35 -1.81
N VAL A 195 10.18 0.90 -1.70
CA VAL A 195 9.99 2.34 -1.49
C VAL A 195 9.00 2.56 -0.36
N THR A 196 9.44 3.29 0.68
CA THR A 196 8.57 3.84 1.73
C THR A 196 8.35 5.32 1.51
N CYS A 197 7.12 5.79 1.71
CA CYS A 197 6.81 7.21 1.91
C CYS A 197 5.98 7.38 3.18
N THR A 198 6.39 8.28 4.08
CA THR A 198 5.68 8.60 5.34
C THR A 198 4.92 9.92 5.25
N ASP A 199 4.85 10.56 4.08
CA ASP A 199 4.14 11.81 3.83
C ASP A 199 2.65 11.58 3.53
N ALA A 200 1.97 10.79 4.37
CA ALA A 200 0.56 10.46 4.16
C ALA A 200 -0.37 11.68 4.11
N GLY A 201 0.00 12.79 4.75
CA GLY A 201 -0.72 14.06 4.57
C GLY A 201 -0.73 14.59 3.13
N VAL A 202 0.30 14.27 2.33
CA VAL A 202 0.43 14.65 0.91
C VAL A 202 -0.26 13.65 0.00
N LEU A 203 -0.01 12.35 0.20
CA LEU A 203 -0.54 11.29 -0.65
C LEU A 203 -2.02 10.98 -0.36
N ALA A 204 -2.39 10.94 0.92
CA ALA A 204 -3.72 10.55 1.38
C ALA A 204 -4.54 11.64 2.08
N GLY A 205 -3.93 12.77 2.42
CA GLY A 205 -4.59 13.89 3.08
C GLY A 205 -5.31 14.83 2.12
N ASN A 206 -5.87 15.90 2.69
CA ASN A 206 -6.63 16.93 1.99
C ASN A 206 -5.91 18.28 1.84
N GLY A 207 -4.77 18.47 2.52
CA GLY A 207 -4.18 19.80 2.69
C GLY A 207 -3.13 20.20 1.66
N TYR A 208 -2.68 19.29 0.79
CA TYR A 208 -1.48 19.54 -0.04
C TYR A 208 -1.58 18.99 -1.49
N PRO A 209 -2.65 19.29 -2.25
CA PRO A 209 -2.77 18.83 -3.64
C PRO A 209 -1.62 19.32 -4.53
N GLU A 210 -1.17 20.56 -4.37
CA GLU A 210 -0.05 21.14 -5.13
C GLU A 210 1.26 20.38 -4.89
N LYS A 211 1.52 19.99 -3.63
CA LYS A 211 2.70 19.21 -3.27
C LYS A 211 2.58 17.76 -3.75
N CYS A 212 1.37 17.19 -3.70
CA CYS A 212 1.09 15.86 -4.23
C CYS A 212 1.44 15.78 -5.72
N PHE A 213 0.95 16.76 -6.49
CA PHE A 213 1.24 16.86 -7.91
C PHE A 213 2.73 17.10 -8.18
N ALA A 214 3.38 18.01 -7.44
CA ALA A 214 4.80 18.32 -7.64
C ALA A 214 5.72 17.12 -7.36
N LEU A 215 5.40 16.28 -6.38
CA LEU A 215 6.22 15.13 -6.00
C LEU A 215 5.92 13.86 -6.81
N TYR A 216 4.65 13.61 -7.14
CA TYR A 216 4.21 12.33 -7.70
C TYR A 216 3.63 12.44 -9.12
N GLY A 217 3.49 13.65 -9.66
CA GLY A 217 3.02 13.89 -11.03
C GLY A 217 1.51 13.70 -11.23
N GLY A 218 0.73 13.65 -10.15
CA GLY A 218 -0.72 13.51 -10.20
C GLY A 218 -1.39 13.90 -8.89
N ASN A 219 -2.72 14.06 -8.93
CA ASN A 219 -3.53 14.39 -7.75
C ASN A 219 -4.22 13.15 -7.19
N ASN A 220 -4.47 13.15 -5.87
CA ASN A 220 -5.36 12.16 -5.24
C ASN A 220 -6.84 12.54 -5.49
N LEU A 221 -7.78 11.85 -4.83
CA LEU A 221 -9.22 12.00 -5.04
C LEU A 221 -9.83 13.21 -4.32
N GLY A 222 -9.01 14.05 -3.68
CA GLY A 222 -9.41 15.31 -3.06
C GLY A 222 -10.11 15.15 -1.71
N ASN A 223 -10.65 16.27 -1.21
CA ASN A 223 -11.27 16.39 0.12
C ASN A 223 -12.79 16.23 0.09
N THR A 224 -13.28 15.12 -0.47
CA THR A 224 -14.72 14.79 -0.46
C THR A 224 -14.97 13.68 0.55
N PRO A 225 -16.22 13.50 1.06
CA PRO A 225 -16.50 12.45 2.03
C PRO A 225 -16.10 11.06 1.53
N MET A 226 -16.31 10.77 0.24
CA MET A 226 -15.80 9.54 -0.38
C MET A 226 -14.30 9.61 -0.66
N GLY A 227 -13.78 10.72 -1.19
CA GLY A 227 -12.36 10.85 -1.55
C GLY A 227 -11.41 10.57 -0.39
N LEU A 228 -11.72 11.10 0.80
CA LEU A 228 -10.95 10.86 2.02
C LEU A 228 -10.87 9.39 2.41
N GLU A 229 -11.90 8.60 2.09
CA GLU A 229 -11.87 7.16 2.31
C GLU A 229 -10.89 6.48 1.35
N LEU A 230 -10.83 6.92 0.09
CA LEU A 230 -10.15 6.27 -1.02
C LEU A 230 -8.69 6.69 -1.21
N ASN A 231 -8.30 7.81 -0.62
CA ASN A 231 -7.00 8.43 -0.86
C ASN A 231 -5.81 7.56 -0.42
N HIS A 232 -6.00 6.58 0.47
CA HIS A 232 -4.95 5.60 0.80
C HIS A 232 -4.58 4.73 -0.40
N GLU A 233 -5.55 4.25 -1.18
CA GLU A 233 -5.24 3.52 -2.41
C GLU A 233 -4.75 4.47 -3.51
N ALA A 234 -5.33 5.67 -3.62
CA ALA A 234 -4.86 6.67 -4.58
C ALA A 234 -3.38 7.01 -4.34
N GLY A 235 -2.95 7.13 -3.08
CA GLY A 235 -1.57 7.35 -2.69
C GLY A 235 -0.63 6.24 -3.19
N LEU A 236 -1.00 4.97 -3.00
CA LEU A 236 -0.24 3.84 -3.55
C LEU A 236 -0.12 3.92 -5.08
N ARG A 237 -1.22 4.24 -5.75
CA ARG A 237 -1.27 4.33 -7.22
C ARG A 237 -0.45 5.50 -7.75
N LEU A 238 -0.41 6.63 -7.05
CA LEU A 238 0.43 7.79 -7.37
C LEU A 238 1.92 7.46 -7.20
N MET A 239 2.29 6.82 -6.09
CA MET A 239 3.67 6.33 -5.88
C MET A 239 4.10 5.38 -7.00
N LEU A 240 3.30 4.37 -7.32
CA LEU A 240 3.60 3.43 -8.41
C LEU A 240 3.65 4.14 -9.76
N GLY A 241 2.77 5.10 -10.02
CA GLY A 241 2.78 5.92 -11.23
C GLY A 241 4.07 6.71 -11.39
N ALA A 242 4.54 7.35 -10.31
CA ALA A 242 5.81 8.08 -10.28
C ALA A 242 7.01 7.15 -10.53
N ILE A 243 7.06 5.98 -9.89
CA ILE A 243 8.12 4.98 -10.11
C ILE A 243 8.09 4.48 -11.56
N ALA A 244 6.89 4.20 -12.10
CA ALA A 244 6.73 3.72 -13.47
C ALA A 244 7.19 4.75 -14.51
N ALA A 245 6.82 6.02 -14.30
CA ALA A 245 7.24 7.13 -15.14
C ALA A 245 8.75 7.35 -15.09
N ALA A 246 9.37 7.23 -13.91
CA ALA A 246 10.82 7.28 -13.75
C ALA A 246 11.50 6.12 -14.49
N ALA A 247 11.07 4.88 -14.27
CA ALA A 247 11.64 3.70 -14.90
C ALA A 247 11.56 3.76 -16.44
N ALA A 248 10.43 4.22 -16.99
CA ALA A 248 10.19 4.25 -18.43
C ALA A 248 11.18 5.13 -19.20
N ARG A 249 11.63 6.26 -18.62
CA ARG A 249 12.66 7.13 -19.21
C ARG A 249 13.98 6.38 -19.47
N TYR A 250 14.24 5.32 -18.70
CA TYR A 250 15.45 4.50 -18.79
C TYR A 250 15.20 3.13 -19.44
N LYS A 251 14.11 2.98 -20.22
CA LYS A 251 13.72 1.73 -20.89
C LYS A 251 13.43 0.58 -19.93
N LYS A 252 13.07 0.90 -18.68
CA LYS A 252 12.68 -0.07 -17.66
C LYS A 252 11.17 -0.01 -17.41
N CYS A 253 10.56 -1.16 -17.20
CA CYS A 253 9.19 -1.29 -16.73
C CYS A 253 9.17 -1.76 -15.28
N ILE A 254 8.02 -1.56 -14.63
CA ILE A 254 7.79 -1.99 -13.26
C ILE A 254 6.71 -3.04 -13.19
N GLU A 255 6.84 -3.93 -12.22
CA GLU A 255 5.84 -4.91 -11.82
C GLU A 255 5.66 -4.79 -10.30
N PRO A 256 4.59 -4.11 -9.84
CA PRO A 256 4.26 -4.07 -8.42
C PRO A 256 3.93 -5.47 -7.91
N VAL A 257 4.70 -5.97 -6.96
CA VAL A 257 4.48 -7.31 -6.37
C VAL A 257 3.75 -7.23 -5.02
N LEU A 258 3.87 -6.10 -4.32
CA LEU A 258 3.15 -5.84 -3.07
C LEU A 258 3.09 -4.32 -2.81
N SER A 259 1.90 -3.76 -2.57
CA SER A 259 1.72 -2.32 -2.32
C SER A 259 0.77 -2.10 -1.14
N LEU A 260 1.25 -1.54 -0.04
CA LEU A 260 0.51 -1.48 1.22
C LEU A 260 0.43 -0.07 1.78
N SER A 261 -0.79 0.36 2.13
CA SER A 261 -1.02 1.50 3.02
C SER A 261 -1.05 1.01 4.46
N ILE A 262 -0.09 1.41 5.29
CA ILE A 262 0.13 0.86 6.62
C ILE A 262 0.21 2.00 7.64
N ASP A 263 -0.77 2.09 8.52
CA ASP A 263 -0.89 3.12 9.55
C ASP A 263 -0.75 4.54 8.96
N TYR A 264 0.45 5.11 8.98
CA TYR A 264 0.79 6.47 8.51
C TYR A 264 1.79 6.50 7.34
N TYR A 265 2.13 5.35 6.74
CA TYR A 265 3.07 5.28 5.63
C TYR A 265 2.60 4.35 4.51
N PHE A 266 3.15 4.58 3.32
CA PHE A 266 2.98 3.75 2.15
C PHE A 266 4.24 2.94 1.92
N ARG A 267 4.10 1.66 1.59
CA ARG A 267 5.21 0.77 1.27
C ARG A 267 4.92 0.00 0.00
N VAL A 268 5.77 0.11 -1.00
CA VAL A 268 5.66 -0.65 -2.25
C VAL A 268 6.92 -1.47 -2.51
N PHE A 269 6.71 -2.66 -3.05
CA PHE A 269 7.72 -3.60 -3.49
C PHE A 269 7.52 -3.80 -4.98
N VAL A 270 8.53 -3.48 -5.76
CA VAL A 270 8.43 -3.36 -7.21
C VAL A 270 9.57 -4.11 -7.87
N ARG A 271 9.27 -5.09 -8.71
CA ARG A 271 10.26 -5.71 -9.57
C ARG A 271 10.53 -4.79 -10.76
N VAL A 272 11.79 -4.53 -11.07
CA VAL A 272 12.19 -3.63 -12.16
C VAL A 272 12.85 -4.45 -13.26
N THR A 273 12.36 -4.32 -14.50
CA THR A 273 12.86 -5.08 -15.64
C THR A 273 13.21 -4.14 -16.80
N THR A 274 14.35 -4.38 -17.43
CA THR A 274 14.80 -3.67 -18.63
C THR A 274 14.11 -4.27 -19.83
N SER A 275 13.07 -3.60 -20.34
CA SER A 275 12.31 -4.08 -21.48
C SER A 275 11.75 -2.92 -22.31
N PRO A 276 12.47 -2.49 -23.36
CA PRO A 276 12.01 -1.44 -24.26
C PRO A 276 10.64 -1.74 -24.88
N LEU A 277 10.28 -3.02 -25.04
CA LEU A 277 8.99 -3.44 -25.55
C LEU A 277 7.88 -3.25 -24.52
N GLN A 278 8.08 -3.70 -23.27
CA GLN A 278 7.05 -3.56 -22.24
C GLN A 278 6.83 -2.11 -21.82
N VAL A 279 7.86 -1.24 -21.88
CA VAL A 279 7.74 0.19 -21.58
C VAL A 279 6.65 0.87 -22.43
N LYS A 280 6.45 0.44 -23.67
CA LYS A 280 5.39 0.95 -24.56
C LYS A 280 3.98 0.72 -23.99
N ARG A 281 3.83 -0.20 -23.05
CA ARG A 281 2.56 -0.51 -22.35
C ARG A 281 2.30 0.41 -21.16
N LEU A 282 3.22 1.31 -20.78
CA LEU A 282 3.03 2.20 -19.62
C LEU A 282 1.71 2.96 -19.70
N ALA A 283 1.37 3.54 -20.86
CA ALA A 283 0.13 4.27 -21.04
C ALA A 283 -1.13 3.40 -20.77
N LEU A 284 -1.08 2.09 -21.03
CA LEU A 284 -2.15 1.13 -20.70
C LEU A 284 -2.29 0.91 -19.18
N GLN A 285 -1.22 1.14 -18.44
CA GLN A 285 -1.16 1.02 -16.98
C GLN A 285 -1.29 2.36 -16.26
N THR A 286 -1.45 3.46 -17.00
CA THR A 286 -1.70 4.79 -16.45
C THR A 286 -3.17 5.14 -16.62
N MET A 287 -3.79 5.64 -15.55
CA MET A 287 -5.19 6.08 -15.56
C MET A 287 -5.36 7.47 -14.97
N LEU A 288 -6.34 8.20 -15.49
CA LEU A 288 -7.05 9.25 -14.77
C LEU A 288 -8.29 8.65 -14.12
N ALA A 289 -8.74 9.24 -13.03
CA ALA A 289 -9.99 8.90 -12.38
C ALA A 289 -10.86 10.15 -12.28
N TYR A 290 -12.03 10.13 -12.94
CA TYR A 290 -13.05 11.15 -12.74
C TYR A 290 -13.90 10.73 -11.55
N HIS A 291 -13.83 11.48 -10.46
CA HIS A 291 -14.44 11.15 -9.17
C HIS A 291 -15.57 12.13 -8.85
N CYS A 292 -16.80 11.63 -8.73
CA CYS A 292 -17.94 12.44 -8.32
C CYS A 292 -17.79 12.88 -6.86
N VAL A 293 -17.80 14.20 -6.63
CA VAL A 293 -17.61 14.76 -5.28
C VAL A 293 -18.77 14.51 -4.32
N GLY A 294 -19.91 14.06 -4.85
CA GLY A 294 -21.11 13.74 -4.07
C GLY A 294 -21.18 12.27 -3.69
N CYS A 295 -21.55 11.42 -4.67
CA CYS A 295 -21.85 10.02 -4.38
C CYS A 295 -20.60 9.12 -4.38
N GLY A 296 -19.47 9.56 -4.96
CA GLY A 296 -18.26 8.75 -5.06
C GLY A 296 -18.16 7.86 -6.29
N GLU A 297 -19.01 8.04 -7.30
CA GLU A 297 -18.83 7.38 -8.60
C GLU A 297 -17.43 7.70 -9.15
N ILE A 298 -16.72 6.65 -9.60
CA ILE A 298 -15.42 6.79 -10.25
C ILE A 298 -15.51 6.24 -11.67
N ILE A 299 -15.18 7.10 -12.64
CA ILE A 299 -15.00 6.72 -14.04
C ILE A 299 -13.50 6.66 -14.32
N GLU A 300 -13.03 5.47 -14.65
CA GLU A 300 -11.63 5.21 -14.97
C GLU A 300 -11.34 5.52 -16.43
N GLN A 301 -10.32 6.34 -16.69
CA GLN A 301 -9.84 6.68 -18.02
C GLN A 301 -8.39 6.24 -18.22
N ARG A 302 -8.17 5.17 -18.98
CA ARG A 302 -6.83 4.73 -19.39
C ARG A 302 -6.21 5.70 -20.39
N LEU A 303 -4.91 5.93 -20.26
CA LEU A 303 -4.17 6.83 -21.16
C LEU A 303 -3.55 6.13 -22.38
N GLY A 304 -3.75 4.82 -22.50
CA GLY A 304 -3.32 4.03 -23.65
C GLY A 304 -4.39 3.04 -24.06
N ARG A 305 -4.36 2.64 -25.32
CA ARG A 305 -5.22 1.60 -25.88
C ARG A 305 -4.43 0.71 -26.84
N VAL A 306 -4.76 -0.59 -26.84
CA VAL A 306 -4.32 -1.53 -27.87
C VAL A 306 -5.56 -2.05 -28.58
N ALA A 307 -5.60 -1.91 -29.90
CA ALA A 307 -6.59 -2.54 -30.76
C ALA A 307 -5.86 -3.12 -31.98
N ASP A 308 -6.26 -4.30 -32.43
CA ASP A 308 -5.64 -5.01 -33.57
C ASP A 308 -4.11 -5.13 -33.44
N LYS A 309 -3.64 -5.43 -32.22
CA LYS A 309 -2.20 -5.53 -31.86
C LYS A 309 -1.38 -4.24 -32.10
N ARG A 310 -2.03 -3.10 -32.31
CA ARG A 310 -1.39 -1.78 -32.50
C ARG A 310 -1.73 -0.85 -31.34
N PHE A 311 -0.74 -0.06 -30.92
CA PHE A 311 -0.96 1.03 -29.96
C PHE A 311 -1.75 2.15 -30.65
N GLN A 312 -2.79 2.63 -29.98
CA GLN A 312 -3.64 3.71 -30.46
C GLN A 312 -3.80 4.76 -29.37
N THR A 313 -4.17 5.97 -29.76
CA THR A 313 -4.62 6.99 -28.82
C THR A 313 -5.84 6.47 -28.04
N PRO A 314 -5.94 6.78 -26.73
CA PRO A 314 -7.06 6.31 -25.92
C PRO A 314 -8.37 6.94 -26.42
N ARG A 315 -9.42 6.13 -26.48
CA ARG A 315 -10.79 6.66 -26.59
C ARG A 315 -11.23 7.12 -25.20
N ILE A 316 -12.06 8.15 -25.16
CA ILE A 316 -12.71 8.54 -23.91
C ILE A 316 -13.60 7.36 -23.47
N ALA A 317 -13.36 6.84 -22.26
CA ALA A 317 -14.04 5.67 -21.71
C ALA A 317 -15.52 5.97 -21.42
N ALA A 318 -15.75 7.11 -20.79
CA ALA A 318 -17.04 7.79 -20.74
C ALA A 318 -16.74 9.28 -20.70
N VAL A 319 -17.55 10.10 -21.39
CA VAL A 319 -17.51 11.55 -21.21
C VAL A 319 -18.30 11.79 -19.93
N PRO A 320 -17.68 12.04 -18.76
CA PRO A 320 -18.45 12.58 -17.67
C PRO A 320 -19.05 13.88 -18.19
N GLY A 321 -20.38 14.00 -18.18
CA GLY A 321 -20.97 15.33 -18.25
C GLY A 321 -20.41 16.19 -17.11
N GLU A 322 -20.69 17.49 -17.12
CA GLU A 322 -20.27 18.36 -16.02
C GLU A 322 -20.70 17.81 -14.65
N ASN A 323 -21.85 17.13 -14.60
CA ASN A 323 -22.44 16.60 -13.38
C ASN A 323 -22.69 15.08 -13.46
N CYS A 324 -22.55 14.43 -12.30
CA CYS A 324 -22.86 13.01 -12.09
C CYS A 324 -24.34 12.71 -12.31
N ARG A 325 -24.62 11.62 -13.04
CA ARG A 325 -25.99 11.18 -13.36
C ARG A 325 -26.83 10.79 -12.14
N PHE A 326 -26.19 10.43 -11.02
CA PHE A 326 -26.88 9.96 -9.82
C PHE A 326 -27.14 11.05 -8.79
N CYS A 327 -26.25 12.03 -8.65
CA CYS A 327 -26.39 13.03 -7.60
C CYS A 327 -26.23 14.48 -8.06
N ALA A 328 -26.07 14.69 -9.37
CA ALA A 328 -25.89 16.00 -10.01
C ALA A 328 -24.71 16.82 -9.46
N ARG A 329 -23.76 16.18 -8.76
CA ARG A 329 -22.53 16.82 -8.28
C ARG A 329 -21.41 16.71 -9.31
N PRO A 330 -20.48 17.67 -9.36
CA PRO A 330 -19.42 17.66 -10.35
C PRO A 330 -18.44 16.50 -10.14
N PHE A 331 -17.69 16.20 -11.20
CA PHE A 331 -16.53 15.31 -11.13
C PHE A 331 -15.24 16.10 -10.91
N HIS A 332 -14.40 15.64 -9.99
CA HIS A 332 -13.00 16.02 -9.90
C HIS A 332 -12.13 15.07 -10.73
N VAL A 333 -10.97 15.56 -11.16
CA VAL A 333 -9.97 14.74 -11.88
C VAL A 333 -8.85 14.36 -10.92
N ALA A 334 -8.61 13.07 -10.77
CA ALA A 334 -7.47 12.51 -10.06
C ALA A 334 -6.51 11.78 -11.00
N GLY A 335 -5.26 11.64 -10.58
CA GLY A 335 -4.16 11.10 -11.37
C GLY A 335 -3.40 12.19 -12.15
N PRO A 336 -2.65 11.80 -13.20
CA PRO A 336 -2.45 10.44 -13.67
C PRO A 336 -1.78 9.55 -12.61
N MET A 337 -2.20 8.29 -12.52
CA MET A 337 -1.67 7.33 -11.55
C MET A 337 -1.65 5.91 -12.11
N TRP A 338 -1.03 4.98 -11.38
CA TRP A 338 -1.02 3.57 -11.75
C TRP A 338 -2.43 2.96 -11.69
N GLY A 339 -2.93 2.51 -12.83
CA GLY A 339 -4.17 1.76 -12.95
C GLY A 339 -3.98 0.24 -12.97
N GLY A 340 -2.74 -0.25 -13.02
CA GLY A 340 -2.49 -1.70 -13.01
C GLY A 340 -2.77 -2.36 -11.65
N PRO A 341 -2.49 -3.68 -11.54
CA PRO A 341 -2.53 -4.40 -10.27
C PRO A 341 -1.58 -3.79 -9.22
N LEU A 342 -1.98 -3.89 -7.94
CA LEU A 342 -1.17 -3.45 -6.79
C LEU A 342 -0.31 -4.59 -6.20
N HIS A 343 -0.68 -5.83 -6.51
CA HIS A 343 -0.21 -7.03 -5.84
C HIS A 343 0.05 -8.14 -6.87
N ASP A 344 1.04 -8.97 -6.58
CA ASP A 344 1.21 -10.28 -7.20
C ASP A 344 0.83 -11.38 -6.19
N ALA A 345 -0.14 -12.21 -6.55
CA ALA A 345 -0.70 -13.23 -5.67
C ALA A 345 0.35 -14.29 -5.27
N ALA A 346 1.16 -14.73 -6.24
CA ALA A 346 2.20 -15.74 -6.01
C ALA A 346 3.31 -15.20 -5.10
N PHE A 347 3.70 -13.93 -5.27
CA PHE A 347 4.63 -13.26 -4.38
C PHE A 347 4.10 -13.18 -2.95
N ILE A 348 2.84 -12.79 -2.76
CA ILE A 348 2.25 -12.74 -1.42
C ILE A 348 2.17 -14.12 -0.78
N ASP A 349 1.79 -15.15 -1.53
CA ASP A 349 1.73 -16.54 -1.03
C ASP A 349 3.12 -16.99 -0.55
N GLU A 350 4.17 -16.64 -1.28
CA GLU A 350 5.55 -16.95 -0.89
C GLU A 350 6.00 -16.18 0.37
N VAL A 351 5.62 -14.91 0.51
CA VAL A 351 5.89 -14.15 1.74
C VAL A 351 5.14 -14.76 2.93
N LEU A 352 3.89 -15.19 2.74
CA LEU A 352 3.08 -15.85 3.78
C LEU A 352 3.69 -17.21 4.18
N ARG A 353 4.19 -17.99 3.21
CA ARG A 353 4.89 -19.24 3.47
C ARG A 353 6.14 -19.01 4.32
N ILE A 354 7.01 -18.08 3.91
CA ILE A 354 8.21 -17.69 4.68
C ILE A 354 7.84 -17.21 6.09
N ASN A 355 6.78 -16.39 6.20
CA ASN A 355 6.29 -15.90 7.49
C ASN A 355 5.81 -17.05 8.39
N SER A 356 5.18 -18.08 7.84
CA SER A 356 4.70 -19.25 8.60
C SER A 356 5.83 -20.14 9.13
N GLU A 357 6.95 -20.21 8.42
CA GLU A 357 8.14 -20.98 8.80
C GLU A 357 9.12 -20.19 9.68
N ALA A 358 9.01 -18.85 9.70
CA ALA A 358 9.88 -17.99 10.47
C ALA A 358 9.70 -18.16 11.99
N SER A 359 10.77 -17.98 12.77
CA SER A 359 10.69 -18.06 14.24
C SER A 359 9.90 -16.88 14.83
N ALA A 360 8.89 -17.17 15.65
CA ALA A 360 8.15 -16.15 16.42
C ALA A 360 9.03 -15.39 17.42
N ALA A 361 10.13 -16.00 17.88
CA ALA A 361 11.08 -15.34 18.78
C ALA A 361 11.95 -14.29 18.06
N VAL A 362 12.09 -14.40 16.73
CA VAL A 362 12.87 -13.45 15.91
C VAL A 362 11.95 -12.38 15.33
N TYR A 363 10.84 -12.77 14.73
CA TYR A 363 9.93 -11.85 14.04
C TYR A 363 8.70 -11.58 14.90
N GLY A 364 8.67 -10.40 15.52
CA GLY A 364 7.60 -10.02 16.44
C GLY A 364 6.28 -9.68 15.75
N THR A 365 6.28 -9.42 14.45
CA THR A 365 5.08 -8.94 13.72
C THR A 365 4.42 -9.98 12.81
N ARG A 366 4.73 -11.27 12.99
CA ARG A 366 4.25 -12.37 12.12
C ARG A 366 2.73 -12.43 11.95
N GLU A 367 1.98 -12.29 13.03
CA GLU A 367 0.50 -12.33 12.98
C GLU A 367 -0.07 -11.10 12.28
N ARG A 368 0.60 -9.94 12.40
CA ARG A 368 0.24 -8.73 11.67
C ARG A 368 0.54 -8.89 10.17
N ILE A 369 1.69 -9.46 9.80
CA ILE A 369 2.06 -9.75 8.40
C ILE A 369 1.07 -10.73 7.80
N LYS A 370 0.79 -11.84 8.48
CA LYS A 370 -0.24 -12.81 8.09
C LYS A 370 -1.58 -12.11 7.86
N GLY A 371 -1.98 -11.26 8.80
CA GLY A 371 -3.21 -10.49 8.71
C GLY A 371 -3.32 -9.59 7.49
N MET A 372 -2.35 -8.70 7.34
CA MET A 372 -2.29 -7.70 6.28
C MET A 372 -2.19 -8.35 4.89
N LEU A 373 -1.31 -9.34 4.75
CA LEU A 373 -1.06 -9.99 3.47
C LEU A 373 -2.18 -10.94 3.07
N THR A 374 -2.86 -11.60 4.01
CA THR A 374 -4.05 -12.39 3.68
C THR A 374 -5.15 -11.50 3.10
N LEU A 375 -5.33 -10.28 3.61
CA LEU A 375 -6.27 -9.31 3.03
C LEU A 375 -5.83 -8.87 1.63
N ALA A 376 -4.59 -8.40 1.48
CA ALA A 376 -4.05 -7.98 0.18
C ALA A 376 -4.13 -9.10 -0.89
N ARG A 377 -3.94 -10.36 -0.48
CA ARG A 377 -4.00 -11.54 -1.34
C ARG A 377 -5.40 -11.85 -1.88
N HIS A 378 -6.43 -11.52 -1.12
CA HIS A 378 -7.84 -11.74 -1.49
C HIS A 378 -8.51 -10.46 -2.01
N GLU A 379 -7.75 -9.37 -2.13
CA GLU A 379 -8.25 -8.10 -2.60
C GLU A 379 -8.48 -8.12 -4.11
N LEU A 380 -9.65 -7.65 -4.53
CA LEU A 380 -9.99 -7.54 -5.93
C LEU A 380 -9.07 -6.53 -6.66
N PRO A 381 -8.69 -6.79 -7.92
CA PRO A 381 -7.78 -5.93 -8.67
C PRO A 381 -8.42 -4.60 -9.13
N GLN A 382 -9.75 -4.50 -9.06
CA GLN A 382 -10.50 -3.29 -9.38
C GLN A 382 -9.95 -2.08 -8.59
N PRO A 383 -9.74 -0.94 -9.27
CA PRO A 383 -9.29 0.26 -8.57
C PRO A 383 -10.32 0.79 -7.59
N PHE A 384 -9.78 1.16 -6.43
CA PHE A 384 -10.48 1.78 -5.32
C PHE A 384 -11.49 0.85 -4.63
N TYR A 385 -11.76 1.16 -3.37
CA TYR A 385 -12.80 0.54 -2.56
C TYR A 385 -13.91 1.57 -2.32
N PHE A 386 -14.81 1.32 -1.37
CA PHE A 386 -15.64 2.37 -0.77
C PHE A 386 -16.03 1.98 0.65
N ASN A 387 -16.32 2.98 1.47
CA ASN A 387 -16.74 2.78 2.85
C ASN A 387 -18.27 2.66 2.91
N LEU A 388 -18.77 1.53 3.43
CA LEU A 388 -20.21 1.26 3.52
C LEU A 388 -20.93 2.24 4.46
N ASN A 389 -20.29 2.65 5.56
CA ASN A 389 -20.88 3.61 6.49
C ASN A 389 -21.02 4.99 5.83
N GLN A 390 -19.98 5.42 5.11
CA GLN A 390 -20.01 6.69 4.39
C GLN A 390 -21.11 6.67 3.31
N LEU A 391 -21.26 5.56 2.60
CA LEU A 391 -22.29 5.39 1.58
C LEU A 391 -23.71 5.42 2.16
N CYS A 392 -23.97 4.67 3.25
CA CYS A 392 -25.25 4.72 3.98
C CYS A 392 -25.57 6.13 4.51
N SER A 393 -24.56 6.87 4.94
CA SER A 393 -24.74 8.22 5.52
C SER A 393 -25.35 9.20 4.53
N PHE A 394 -25.08 9.05 3.22
CA PHE A 394 -25.63 9.93 2.19
C PHE A 394 -27.15 9.83 2.12
N MET A 395 -27.70 8.64 2.31
CA MET A 395 -29.15 8.39 2.29
C MET A 395 -29.78 8.41 3.69
N ARG A 396 -29.00 8.78 4.72
CA ARG A 396 -29.43 8.72 6.14
C ARG A 396 -29.93 7.35 6.57
N ALA A 397 -29.43 6.29 5.93
CA ALA A 397 -29.72 4.92 6.29
C ALA A 397 -28.85 4.48 7.48
N PRO A 398 -29.32 3.54 8.32
CA PRO A 398 -28.43 2.90 9.28
C PRO A 398 -27.29 2.16 8.55
N PRO A 399 -26.13 1.95 9.19
CA PRO A 399 -25.02 1.22 8.58
C PRO A 399 -25.43 -0.18 8.12
N VAL A 400 -25.18 -0.51 6.84
CA VAL A 400 -25.29 -1.88 6.35
C VAL A 400 -24.08 -2.68 6.82
N SER A 401 -24.28 -3.90 7.31
CA SER A 401 -23.14 -4.74 7.65
C SER A 401 -22.41 -5.19 6.38
N ILE A 402 -21.09 -5.44 6.48
CA ILE A 402 -20.32 -6.04 5.38
C ILE A 402 -20.96 -7.36 4.92
N ASP A 403 -21.47 -8.14 5.88
CA ASP A 403 -22.09 -9.44 5.63
C ASP A 403 -23.36 -9.32 4.77
N GLU A 404 -24.28 -8.43 5.16
CA GLU A 404 -25.49 -8.13 4.38
C GLU A 404 -25.16 -7.55 3.00
N PHE A 405 -24.17 -6.64 2.91
CA PHE A 405 -23.73 -6.11 1.62
C PHE A 405 -23.15 -7.20 0.72
N THR A 406 -22.32 -8.09 1.26
CA THR A 406 -21.72 -9.20 0.49
C THR A 406 -22.76 -10.22 0.04
N ARG A 407 -23.80 -10.47 0.84
CA ARG A 407 -24.94 -11.29 0.40
C ARG A 407 -25.64 -10.63 -0.78
N ALA A 408 -26.05 -9.38 -0.63
CA ALA A 408 -26.72 -8.62 -1.68
C ALA A 408 -25.93 -8.59 -2.99
N ALA A 409 -24.67 -8.15 -2.95
CA ALA A 409 -23.84 -8.06 -4.15
C ALA A 409 -23.54 -9.44 -4.75
N GLY A 410 -23.25 -10.45 -3.92
CA GLY A 410 -22.97 -11.81 -4.38
C GLY A 410 -24.18 -12.50 -5.02
N ASN A 411 -25.38 -12.32 -4.47
CA ASN A 411 -26.62 -12.85 -5.03
C ASN A 411 -26.99 -12.18 -6.36
N LEU A 412 -26.46 -10.98 -6.61
CA LEU A 412 -26.56 -10.28 -7.90
C LEU A 412 -25.42 -10.66 -8.87
N GLY A 413 -24.60 -11.66 -8.54
CA GLY A 413 -23.54 -12.18 -9.42
C GLY A 413 -22.22 -11.42 -9.37
N HIS A 414 -22.03 -10.53 -8.39
CA HIS A 414 -20.82 -9.71 -8.28
C HIS A 414 -19.87 -10.18 -7.20
N ARG A 415 -18.57 -10.05 -7.48
CA ARG A 415 -17.53 -10.39 -6.52
C ARG A 415 -17.37 -9.27 -5.51
N VAL A 416 -17.03 -9.63 -4.29
CA VAL A 416 -16.73 -8.66 -3.23
C VAL A 416 -15.48 -9.09 -2.48
N SER A 417 -14.58 -8.15 -2.22
CA SER A 417 -13.48 -8.35 -1.30
C SER A 417 -13.43 -7.26 -0.23
N LEU A 418 -12.75 -7.56 0.87
CA LEU A 418 -12.24 -6.52 1.75
C LEU A 418 -11.06 -5.82 1.08
N THR A 419 -10.61 -4.71 1.67
CA THR A 419 -9.33 -4.07 1.33
C THR A 419 -8.41 -4.03 2.54
N HIS A 420 -7.10 -4.13 2.30
CA HIS A 420 -6.09 -3.96 3.34
C HIS A 420 -5.96 -2.49 3.80
N ALA A 421 -6.37 -1.53 2.97
CA ALA A 421 -6.07 -0.12 3.18
C ALA A 421 -6.90 0.53 4.30
N LYS A 422 -8.17 0.09 4.50
CA LYS A 422 -9.06 0.70 5.49
C LYS A 422 -10.15 -0.26 5.99
N LYS A 423 -10.50 -0.16 7.29
CA LYS A 423 -11.61 -0.90 7.91
C LYS A 423 -12.95 -0.52 7.28
N ASN A 424 -13.92 -1.44 7.30
CA ASN A 424 -15.30 -1.23 6.83
C ASN A 424 -15.42 -0.78 5.37
N CYS A 425 -14.38 -1.07 4.58
CA CYS A 425 -14.35 -0.82 3.16
C CYS A 425 -14.37 -2.13 2.36
N VAL A 426 -15.03 -2.08 1.21
CA VAL A 426 -15.14 -3.21 0.28
C VAL A 426 -14.75 -2.79 -1.12
N LYS A 427 -14.27 -3.75 -1.91
CA LYS A 427 -14.16 -3.66 -3.36
C LYS A 427 -15.17 -4.59 -4.00
N THR A 428 -15.63 -4.23 -5.19
CA THR A 428 -16.52 -5.08 -5.99
C THR A 428 -16.34 -4.78 -7.47
N ASP A 429 -16.70 -5.73 -8.31
CA ASP A 429 -16.87 -5.52 -9.75
C ASP A 429 -18.30 -5.12 -10.14
N ALA A 430 -19.19 -4.91 -9.17
CA ALA A 430 -20.51 -4.32 -9.38
C ALA A 430 -20.40 -2.91 -9.98
N PRO A 431 -21.18 -2.58 -11.03
CA PRO A 431 -21.32 -1.21 -11.49
C PRO A 431 -21.79 -0.30 -10.35
N TRP A 432 -21.34 0.96 -10.37
CA TRP A 432 -21.66 1.92 -9.30
C TRP A 432 -23.18 2.10 -9.10
N GLU A 433 -23.95 2.05 -10.20
CA GLU A 433 -25.41 2.05 -10.16
C GLU A 433 -25.97 0.94 -9.28
N LEU A 434 -25.48 -0.29 -9.46
CA LEU A 434 -25.93 -1.45 -8.68
C LEU A 434 -25.54 -1.32 -7.21
N VAL A 435 -24.36 -0.76 -6.93
CA VAL A 435 -23.94 -0.44 -5.55
C VAL A 435 -24.94 0.52 -4.91
N LEU A 436 -25.34 1.58 -5.60
CA LEU A 436 -26.37 2.51 -5.10
C LEU A 436 -27.73 1.82 -4.93
N GLN A 437 -28.15 0.98 -5.88
CA GLN A 437 -29.40 0.20 -5.79
C GLN A 437 -29.45 -0.69 -4.55
N ILE A 438 -28.34 -1.35 -4.21
CA ILE A 438 -28.23 -2.17 -2.99
C ILE A 438 -28.47 -1.31 -1.76
N ILE A 439 -27.87 -0.11 -1.66
CA ILE A 439 -28.06 0.73 -0.47
C ILE A 439 -29.46 1.36 -0.45
N VAL A 440 -30.08 1.65 -1.60
CA VAL A 440 -31.48 2.10 -1.66
C VAL A 440 -32.42 0.99 -1.17
N ALA A 441 -32.18 -0.27 -1.59
CA ALA A 441 -32.92 -1.42 -1.08
C ALA A 441 -32.69 -1.62 0.43
N TRP A 442 -31.47 -1.35 0.92
CA TRP A 442 -31.14 -1.41 2.34
C TRP A 442 -31.90 -0.36 3.17
N LEU A 443 -32.02 0.88 2.67
CA LEU A 443 -32.81 1.92 3.32
C LEU A 443 -34.27 1.48 3.48
N ARG A 444 -34.87 0.93 2.42
CA ARG A 444 -36.25 0.43 2.45
C ARG A 444 -36.45 -0.71 3.43
N ARG A 445 -35.54 -1.69 3.43
CA ARG A 445 -35.54 -2.80 4.38
C ARG A 445 -35.45 -2.29 5.82
N SER A 446 -34.56 -1.33 6.06
CA SER A 446 -34.38 -0.72 7.38
C SER A 446 -35.60 0.05 7.83
N ASN A 447 -36.22 0.83 6.93
CA ASN A 447 -37.46 1.56 7.20
C ASN A 447 -38.65 0.62 7.43
N THR A 448 -38.69 -0.53 6.77
CA THR A 448 -39.71 -1.56 7.00
C THR A 448 -39.59 -2.13 8.42
N ARG A 449 -38.37 -2.44 8.87
CA ARG A 449 -38.11 -2.87 10.26
C ARG A 449 -38.49 -1.77 11.27
N LEU A 450 -38.08 -0.53 11.01
CA LEU A 450 -38.42 0.62 11.84
C LEU A 450 -39.93 0.84 11.93
N LEU A 451 -40.66 0.70 10.82
CA LEU A 451 -42.12 0.82 10.79
C LEU A 451 -42.79 -0.21 11.69
N ALA A 452 -42.34 -1.47 11.64
CA ALA A 452 -42.84 -2.52 12.54
C ALA A 452 -42.57 -2.19 14.02
N GLU A 453 -41.36 -1.71 14.35
CA GLU A 453 -41.02 -1.27 15.71
C GLU A 453 -41.87 -0.08 16.16
N LEU A 454 -42.09 0.92 15.31
CA LEU A 454 -42.90 2.09 15.62
C LEU A 454 -44.36 1.72 15.85
N ARG A 455 -44.92 0.78 15.07
CA ARG A 455 -46.27 0.26 15.28
C ARG A 455 -46.40 -0.45 16.63
N ALA A 456 -45.42 -1.28 17.00
CA ALA A 456 -45.39 -1.92 18.32
C ALA A 456 -45.29 -0.90 19.45
N ARG A 457 -44.45 0.14 19.31
CA ARG A 457 -44.35 1.23 20.28
C ARG A 457 -45.65 2.04 20.38
N LEU A 458 -46.30 2.32 19.26
CA LEU A 458 -47.58 3.04 19.21
C LEU A 458 -48.67 2.27 19.98
N ALA A 459 -48.71 0.94 19.83
CA ALA A 459 -49.66 0.09 20.54
C ALA A 459 -49.45 0.08 22.07
N ALA A 460 -48.23 0.33 22.54
CA ALA A 460 -47.88 0.37 23.96
C ALA A 460 -47.85 1.81 24.56
N GLU A 461 -48.02 2.85 23.75
CA GLU A 461 -47.87 4.26 24.17
C GLU A 461 -49.16 4.79 24.80
N THR A 462 -49.02 5.42 25.97
CA THR A 462 -50.15 5.91 26.78
C THR A 462 -50.28 7.42 26.78
N PHE A 463 -49.28 8.17 26.32
CA PHE A 463 -49.31 9.63 26.27
C PHE A 463 -49.73 10.15 24.87
N ASP A 464 -50.81 10.93 24.80
CA ASP A 464 -51.41 11.40 23.53
C ASP A 464 -50.44 12.17 22.64
N ASP A 465 -49.65 13.09 23.21
CA ASP A 465 -48.65 13.86 22.45
C ASP A 465 -47.58 12.97 21.79
N LYS A 466 -47.21 11.87 22.45
CA LYS A 466 -46.24 10.90 21.90
C LYS A 466 -46.92 10.01 20.86
N LYS A 467 -48.17 9.62 21.10
CA LYS A 467 -48.99 8.85 20.17
C LYS A 467 -49.14 9.57 18.83
N LEU A 468 -49.46 10.87 18.87
CA LEU A 468 -49.56 11.71 17.67
C LEU A 468 -48.22 11.77 16.92
N LYS A 469 -47.10 11.98 17.61
CA LYS A 469 -45.76 11.98 16.99
C LYS A 469 -45.42 10.65 16.32
N LEU A 470 -45.75 9.53 16.98
CA LEU A 470 -45.54 8.19 16.43
C LEU A 470 -46.42 7.95 15.19
N GLN A 471 -47.70 8.35 15.23
CA GLN A 471 -48.63 8.24 14.10
C GLN A 471 -48.13 9.04 12.89
N THR A 472 -47.70 10.28 13.08
CA THR A 472 -47.14 11.11 11.99
C THR A 472 -45.92 10.45 11.35
N LYS A 473 -45.02 9.88 12.18
CA LYS A 473 -43.82 9.20 11.68
C LYS A 473 -44.16 7.90 10.93
N ILE A 474 -45.14 7.14 11.42
CA ILE A 474 -45.66 5.92 10.77
C ILE A 474 -46.27 6.27 9.42
N ALA A 475 -47.18 7.25 9.37
CA ALA A 475 -47.83 7.68 8.13
C ALA A 475 -46.81 8.15 7.08
N SER A 476 -45.76 8.87 7.51
CA SER A 476 -44.68 9.29 6.62
C SER A 476 -43.89 8.11 6.03
N LEU A 477 -43.62 7.05 6.81
CA LEU A 477 -42.89 5.87 6.33
C LEU A 477 -43.77 4.96 5.46
N GLU A 478 -45.07 4.90 5.75
CA GLU A 478 -46.05 4.15 4.96
C GLU A 478 -46.26 4.79 3.58
N ALA A 479 -46.18 6.12 3.49
CA ALA A 479 -46.26 6.84 2.22
C ALA A 479 -45.07 6.54 1.30
N ASP A 480 -43.86 6.46 1.85
CA ASP A 480 -42.66 6.07 1.09
C ASP A 480 -41.58 5.45 1.98
N LEU A 481 -41.42 4.12 1.87
CA LEU A 481 -40.37 3.38 2.56
C LEU A 481 -38.95 3.72 2.06
N GLY A 482 -38.83 4.31 0.87
CA GLY A 482 -37.58 4.81 0.31
C GLY A 482 -37.20 6.21 0.76
N ALA A 483 -38.11 6.94 1.40
CA ALA A 483 -37.82 8.29 1.87
C ALA A 483 -37.02 8.29 3.18
N SER A 484 -36.27 9.37 3.38
CA SER A 484 -35.74 9.72 4.69
C SER A 484 -36.16 11.14 5.02
N ALA A 485 -36.87 11.33 6.14
CA ALA A 485 -37.34 12.64 6.61
C ALA A 485 -36.23 13.68 6.82
N ASN A 486 -34.97 13.25 6.96
CA ASN A 486 -33.79 14.10 7.12
C ASN A 486 -33.06 14.42 5.80
N LEU A 487 -33.68 14.12 4.66
CA LEU A 487 -33.17 14.47 3.33
C LEU A 487 -34.00 15.62 2.76
N THR A 488 -33.33 16.70 2.40
CA THR A 488 -33.93 17.85 1.71
C THR A 488 -33.49 17.89 0.24
N ASN A 489 -34.26 18.60 -0.58
CA ASN A 489 -33.97 18.77 -2.00
C ASN A 489 -32.55 19.30 -2.23
N GLY A 490 -31.81 18.67 -3.14
CA GLY A 490 -30.43 19.02 -3.46
C GLY A 490 -29.36 18.33 -2.61
N MET A 491 -29.72 17.65 -1.51
CA MET A 491 -28.79 16.74 -0.83
C MET A 491 -28.42 15.56 -1.74
N VAL A 492 -27.19 15.04 -1.58
CA VAL A 492 -26.69 13.90 -2.37
C VAL A 492 -27.63 12.71 -2.28
N GLY A 493 -28.08 12.34 -1.08
CA GLY A 493 -29.03 11.24 -0.89
C GLY A 493 -30.38 11.46 -1.56
N ALA A 494 -30.95 12.67 -1.49
CA ALA A 494 -32.22 12.98 -2.12
C ALA A 494 -32.15 12.76 -3.64
N ARG A 495 -31.08 13.27 -4.27
CA ARG A 495 -30.85 13.07 -5.71
C ARG A 495 -30.63 11.61 -6.10
N ILE A 496 -29.93 10.85 -5.26
CA ILE A 496 -29.76 9.41 -5.48
C ILE A 496 -31.12 8.71 -5.45
N LEU A 497 -31.97 9.01 -4.48
CA LEU A 497 -33.31 8.40 -4.36
C LEU A 497 -34.25 8.79 -5.52
N GLU A 498 -34.07 9.98 -6.10
CA GLU A 498 -34.79 10.43 -7.30
C GLU A 498 -34.36 9.70 -8.58
N THR A 499 -33.07 9.36 -8.70
CA THR A 499 -32.45 8.88 -9.96
C THR A 499 -32.20 7.39 -10.00
N VAL A 500 -31.95 6.75 -8.85
CA VAL A 500 -31.60 5.34 -8.76
C VAL A 500 -32.85 4.52 -8.51
N THR A 501 -33.21 3.70 -9.50
CA THR A 501 -34.35 2.80 -9.39
C THR A 501 -34.05 1.65 -8.43
N PRO A 502 -34.92 1.39 -7.45
CA PRO A 502 -34.77 0.28 -6.53
C PRO A 502 -34.75 -1.07 -7.25
N ASN A 503 -33.82 -1.93 -6.86
CA ASN A 503 -33.71 -3.27 -7.43
C ASN A 503 -34.40 -4.30 -6.51
N ALA A 504 -35.50 -4.90 -6.98
CA ALA A 504 -36.27 -5.88 -6.22
C ALA A 504 -35.56 -7.24 -6.06
N ALA A 505 -34.54 -7.52 -6.86
CA ALA A 505 -33.75 -8.76 -6.79
C ALA A 505 -32.67 -8.72 -5.68
N VAL A 506 -32.55 -7.61 -4.94
CA VAL A 506 -31.56 -7.49 -3.87
C VAL A 506 -31.94 -8.39 -2.69
N ASP A 507 -31.12 -9.40 -2.44
CA ASP A 507 -31.29 -10.36 -1.35
C ASP A 507 -30.17 -10.23 -0.31
N PHE A 508 -30.52 -9.75 0.89
CA PHE A 508 -29.57 -9.60 2.01
C PHE A 508 -29.55 -10.80 2.98
N ASP A 509 -30.35 -11.84 2.75
CA ASP A 509 -30.55 -12.96 3.69
C ASP A 509 -29.87 -14.23 3.22
N THR A 510 -29.91 -14.53 1.92
CA THR A 510 -29.30 -15.74 1.39
C THR A 510 -27.78 -15.63 1.36
N ALA A 511 -27.11 -16.55 2.07
CA ALA A 511 -25.66 -16.68 2.01
C ALA A 511 -25.18 -17.18 0.64
N ASN A 512 -24.01 -16.72 0.22
CA ASN A 512 -23.37 -17.13 -1.02
C ASN A 512 -21.86 -17.26 -0.83
N GLU A 513 -21.17 -17.70 -1.90
CA GLU A 513 -19.72 -17.91 -1.89
C GLU A 513 -18.95 -16.65 -1.46
N GLN A 514 -19.39 -15.46 -1.89
CA GLN A 514 -18.74 -14.19 -1.56
C GLN A 514 -18.90 -13.86 -0.08
N SER A 515 -20.12 -13.95 0.46
CA SER A 515 -20.37 -13.71 1.89
C SER A 515 -19.62 -14.71 2.77
N ASP A 516 -19.56 -15.98 2.37
CA ASP A 516 -18.86 -17.02 3.13
C ASP A 516 -17.33 -16.81 3.11
N SER A 517 -16.78 -16.42 1.96
CA SER A 517 -15.37 -16.04 1.83
C SER A 517 -15.02 -14.85 2.74
N VAL A 518 -15.79 -13.77 2.66
CA VAL A 518 -15.57 -12.58 3.48
C VAL A 518 -15.79 -12.87 4.96
N ALA A 519 -16.80 -13.65 5.33
CA ALA A 519 -17.05 -14.05 6.71
C ALA A 519 -15.87 -14.86 7.29
N ARG A 520 -15.30 -15.81 6.53
CA ARG A 520 -14.11 -16.56 6.94
C ARG A 520 -12.92 -15.63 7.20
N LEU A 521 -12.63 -14.71 6.28
CA LEU A 521 -11.56 -13.71 6.45
C LEU A 521 -11.79 -12.83 7.68
N ARG A 522 -13.06 -12.46 7.95
CA ARG A 522 -13.43 -11.65 9.12
C ARG A 522 -13.36 -12.40 10.45
N ARG A 523 -13.45 -13.73 10.46
CA ARG A 523 -13.30 -14.56 11.68
C ARG A 523 -11.85 -14.81 12.07
N LEU A 524 -10.90 -14.70 11.13
CA LEU A 524 -9.48 -14.77 11.45
C LEU A 524 -9.14 -13.60 12.40
N LYS A 525 -8.79 -13.89 13.67
CA LYS A 525 -8.32 -12.92 14.69
C LYS A 525 -6.96 -12.32 14.29
N MET A 526 -6.95 -11.60 13.19
CA MET A 526 -5.78 -10.96 12.63
C MET A 526 -5.63 -9.59 13.31
N VAL A 527 -4.43 -9.23 13.75
CA VAL A 527 -4.13 -7.86 14.19
C VAL A 527 -4.11 -6.99 12.94
N ARG A 528 -5.30 -6.54 12.52
CA ARG A 528 -5.51 -5.90 11.22
C ARG A 528 -5.06 -4.45 11.20
N TYR A 529 -5.30 -3.75 12.31
CA TYR A 529 -5.03 -2.33 12.47
C TYR A 529 -4.66 -2.12 13.93
N GLN A 530 -3.47 -1.61 14.22
CA GLN A 530 -3.20 -1.12 15.56
C GLN A 530 -3.99 0.17 15.77
N GLU A 531 -4.83 0.19 16.80
CA GLU A 531 -5.33 1.45 17.34
C GLU A 531 -4.16 2.21 17.93
N ASN A 532 -4.11 3.53 17.72
CA ASN A 532 -3.01 4.42 18.09
C ASN A 532 -2.45 4.06 19.48
N PRO A 533 -1.26 3.45 19.58
CA PRO A 533 -0.69 3.07 20.87
C PRO A 533 -0.13 4.26 21.65
N THR A 534 -0.06 5.47 21.06
CA THR A 534 0.36 6.70 21.75
C THR A 534 -0.38 7.95 21.23
N LYS A 535 -0.41 9.02 22.06
CA LYS A 535 -1.07 10.30 21.77
C LYS A 535 -0.42 11.08 20.60
N ASP A 536 0.88 10.90 20.39
CA ASP A 536 1.67 11.53 19.30
C ASP A 536 2.05 10.50 18.22
N TRP A 537 1.04 9.77 17.73
CA TRP A 537 1.20 8.74 16.71
C TRP A 537 1.45 9.37 15.33
N GLY A 538 2.68 9.25 14.82
CA GLY A 538 3.04 9.76 13.49
C GLY A 538 4.54 9.83 13.23
N PRO A 539 4.96 10.39 12.06
CA PRO A 539 6.36 10.65 11.76
C PRO A 539 6.95 11.59 12.82
N LYS A 540 8.01 11.16 13.51
CA LYS A 540 8.75 12.02 14.44
C LYS A 540 9.35 13.21 13.68
N SER A 541 9.42 14.36 14.33
CA SER A 541 10.08 15.55 13.77
C SER A 541 11.53 15.24 13.40
N ARG A 542 12.00 15.79 12.27
CA ARG A 542 13.43 15.72 11.91
C ARG A 542 14.28 16.29 13.06
N PRO A 543 15.47 15.73 13.35
CA PRO A 543 16.36 16.31 14.35
C PRO A 543 16.60 17.79 14.04
N SER A 544 16.34 18.68 14.99
CA SER A 544 16.77 20.07 14.86
C SER A 544 18.30 20.08 14.89
N LYS A 545 18.95 20.67 13.89
CA LYS A 545 20.37 21.02 14.02
C LYS A 545 20.48 21.99 15.20
N LYS A 546 20.94 21.51 16.35
CA LYS A 546 21.54 22.36 17.37
C LYS A 546 23.04 22.30 17.19
#